data_AF-A0A9P5TEV0-F1
#
_entry.id   AF-A0A9P5TEV0-F1
#
_cell.length_a   1.000
_cell.length_b   1.000
_cell.length_c   1.000
_cell.angle_alpha   90.00
_cell.angle_beta   90.00
_cell.angle_gamma   90.00
#
_symmetry.space_group_name_H-M   'P 1'
#
loop_
_entity.id
_entity.type
_entity.pdbx_description
1 polymer ?
#
loop_
_entity_poly.entity_id
_entity_poly.type
_entity_poly.pdbx_seq_one_letter_code
_entity_poly.pdbx_strand_id
1 'polypeptide(L)'
;MHLSFQGKELILKALVQSRAIFLATVNGMPKSVEQRMLKLYQKLLWGEDKAGLMTWGKAINKKDIGGLNVPDIRSRLEAIELTWIKRWLAPKEERPAWAYVLDSILFANVRPSPKLDRQTKISWIFQTWHEAKGPQAKISPQVQYMLEVARKYNITVQAPKFSLETKERMPIWLHPLGITNNNYIVNKKAAKCLRIDHDVRTI
;
A
#
# COMPACT_ATOMS: atom_id res chain seq x y z
N MET A 1 23.55 -10.24 32.95
CA MET A 1 24.20 -9.16 32.17
C MET A 1 23.15 -8.11 31.84
N HIS A 2 23.22 -6.92 32.45
CA HIS A 2 22.28 -5.83 32.19
C HIS A 2 22.82 -4.93 31.08
N LEU A 3 22.23 -5.03 29.88
CA LEU A 3 22.57 -4.15 28.76
C LEU A 3 22.07 -2.71 29.02
N SER A 4 22.90 -1.72 28.67
CA SER A 4 22.45 -0.33 28.60
C SER A 4 21.36 -0.14 27.54
N PHE A 5 20.61 0.96 27.60
CA PHE A 5 19.61 1.28 26.58
C PHE A 5 20.22 1.37 25.17
N GLN A 6 21.45 1.88 25.05
CA GLN A 6 22.18 1.91 23.78
C GLN A 6 22.54 0.50 23.29
N GLY A 7 22.96 -0.39 24.20
CA GLY A 7 23.21 -1.79 23.85
C GLY A 7 21.95 -2.52 23.39
N LYS A 8 20.81 -2.28 24.06
CA LYS A 8 19.50 -2.82 23.67
C LYS A 8 19.04 -2.29 22.32
N GLU A 9 19.18 -0.97 22.08
CA GLU A 9 18.91 -0.34 20.79
C GLU A 9 19.72 -1.00 19.67
N LEU A 10 21.03 -1.20 19.88
CA LEU A 10 21.92 -1.82 18.91
C LEU A 10 21.47 -3.26 18.57
N ILE A 11 21.15 -4.07 19.58
CA ILE A 11 20.69 -5.45 19.38
C ILE A 11 19.34 -5.49 18.64
N LEU A 12 18.40 -4.59 19.00
CA LEU A 12 17.12 -4.48 18.31
C LEU A 12 17.31 -4.21 16.81
N LYS A 13 18.23 -3.31 16.46
CA LYS A 13 18.53 -2.98 15.05
C LYS A 13 19.26 -4.09 14.32
N ALA A 14 20.38 -4.55 14.87
CA ALA A 14 21.29 -5.44 14.18
C ALA A 14 20.75 -6.86 14.04
N LEU A 15 20.04 -7.36 15.05
CA LEU A 15 19.61 -8.76 15.11
C LEU A 15 18.12 -8.92 14.88
N VAL A 16 17.30 -8.23 15.68
CA VAL A 16 15.85 -8.51 15.71
C VAL A 16 15.18 -7.94 14.47
N GLN A 17 15.46 -6.68 14.15
CA GLN A 17 14.86 -6.00 13.01
C GLN A 17 15.31 -6.58 11.68
N SER A 18 16.61 -6.87 11.52
CA SER A 18 17.15 -7.43 10.27
C SER A 18 16.48 -8.77 9.90
N ARG A 19 16.35 -9.68 10.88
CA ARG A 19 15.67 -10.98 10.71
C ARG A 19 14.17 -10.81 10.45
N ALA A 20 13.52 -9.93 11.20
CA ALA A 20 12.09 -9.68 11.05
C ALA A 20 11.77 -9.11 9.66
N ILE A 21 12.57 -8.15 9.18
CA ILE A 21 12.42 -7.55 7.85
C ILE A 21 12.64 -8.58 6.76
N PHE A 22 13.68 -9.40 6.86
CA PHE A 22 13.94 -10.47 5.89
C PHE A 22 12.74 -11.41 5.78
N LEU A 23 12.27 -11.96 6.90
CA LEU A 23 11.13 -12.88 6.90
C LEU A 23 9.84 -12.22 6.44
N ALA A 24 9.60 -10.96 6.82
CA ALA A 24 8.44 -10.21 6.38
C ALA A 24 8.44 -9.96 4.87
N THR A 25 9.61 -9.72 4.28
CA THR A 25 9.74 -9.50 2.84
C THR A 25 9.41 -10.76 2.04
N VAL A 26 9.74 -11.93 2.57
CA VAL A 26 9.53 -13.22 1.89
C VAL A 26 8.11 -13.77 2.12
N ASN A 27 7.64 -13.76 3.38
CA ASN A 27 6.41 -14.44 3.78
C ASN A 27 5.23 -13.48 4.06
N GLY A 28 5.47 -12.16 4.04
CA GLY A 28 4.59 -11.18 4.65
C GLY A 28 4.63 -11.27 6.19
N MET A 29 3.93 -10.35 6.84
CA MET A 29 3.77 -10.36 8.30
C MET A 29 2.31 -10.08 8.70
N PRO A 30 1.58 -11.09 9.23
CA PRO A 30 0.24 -10.85 9.76
C PRO A 30 0.24 -9.83 10.91
N LYS A 31 -0.83 -9.04 11.04
CA LYS A 31 -0.97 -8.02 12.09
C LYS A 31 -0.77 -8.58 13.51
N SER A 32 -1.18 -9.82 13.78
CA SER A 32 -0.97 -10.49 15.06
C SER A 32 0.51 -10.74 15.38
N VAL A 33 1.30 -11.11 14.36
CA VAL A 33 2.75 -11.32 14.47
C VAL A 33 3.46 -9.98 14.67
N GLU A 34 3.09 -8.96 13.89
CA GLU A 34 3.61 -7.60 14.05
C GLU A 34 3.39 -7.07 15.49
N GLN A 35 2.17 -7.21 16.02
CA GLN A 35 1.85 -6.79 17.38
C GLN A 35 2.66 -7.56 18.43
N ARG A 36 2.85 -8.88 18.24
CA ARG A 36 3.69 -9.69 19.12
C ARG A 36 5.14 -9.25 19.08
N MET A 37 5.68 -8.96 17.90
CA MET A 37 7.04 -8.44 17.74
C MET A 37 7.21 -7.10 18.43
N LEU A 38 6.24 -6.19 18.29
CA LEU A 38 6.25 -4.90 18.98
C LEU A 38 6.29 -5.05 20.51
N LYS A 39 5.51 -6.00 21.06
CA LYS A 39 5.55 -6.32 22.50
C LYS A 39 6.92 -6.87 22.91
N LEU A 40 7.56 -7.70 22.09
CA LEU A 40 8.92 -8.20 22.36
C LEU A 40 9.97 -7.08 22.32
N TYR A 41 9.84 -6.12 21.40
CA TYR A 41 10.70 -4.93 21.34
C TYR A 41 10.60 -4.11 22.62
N GLN A 42 9.37 -3.86 23.05
CA GLN A 42 9.08 -3.13 24.29
C GLN A 42 9.62 -3.88 25.52
N LYS A 43 9.38 -5.19 25.60
CA LYS A 43 9.89 -6.04 26.68
C LYS A 43 11.42 -6.05 26.74
N LEU A 44 12.10 -6.14 25.59
CA LEU A 44 13.56 -6.10 25.56
C LEU A 44 14.10 -4.73 26.01
N LEU A 45 13.47 -3.65 25.54
CA LEU A 45 13.90 -2.29 25.89
C LEU A 45 13.69 -2.01 27.38
N TRP A 46 12.49 -2.22 27.90
CA TRP A 46 12.10 -1.83 29.26
C TRP A 46 12.42 -2.87 30.33
N GLY A 47 12.50 -4.15 29.99
CA GLY A 47 12.57 -5.27 30.95
C GLY A 47 11.19 -5.87 31.23
N GLU A 48 11.15 -7.00 31.95
CA GLU A 48 9.90 -7.76 32.16
C GLU A 48 8.87 -7.03 33.05
N ASP A 49 9.34 -6.23 34.02
CA ASP A 49 8.47 -5.69 35.09
C ASP A 49 8.38 -4.15 35.10
N LYS A 50 8.95 -3.46 34.10
CA LYS A 50 8.94 -1.99 34.07
C LYS A 50 7.87 -1.49 33.11
N ALA A 51 6.90 -0.74 33.64
CA ALA A 51 6.12 0.19 32.83
C ALA A 51 7.11 1.08 32.07
N GLY A 52 6.97 1.14 30.74
CA GLY A 52 7.95 1.83 29.89
C GLY A 52 8.20 3.26 30.38
N LEU A 53 9.48 3.64 30.50
CA LEU A 53 9.88 4.94 31.05
C LEU A 53 9.42 6.12 30.18
N MET A 54 9.02 5.84 28.94
CA MET A 54 8.39 6.77 28.01
C MET A 54 7.47 6.01 27.05
N THR A 55 6.61 6.77 26.36
CA THR A 55 5.77 6.20 25.30
C THR A 55 6.63 5.65 24.15
N TRP A 56 6.14 4.61 23.49
CA TRP A 56 6.89 3.97 22.40
C TRP A 56 7.19 4.95 21.25
N GLY A 57 6.27 5.85 20.94
CA GLY A 57 6.48 6.90 19.94
C GLY A 57 7.67 7.81 20.28
N LYS A 58 7.88 8.15 21.57
CA LYS A 58 9.06 8.91 22.00
C LYS A 58 10.33 8.06 21.95
N ALA A 59 10.26 6.76 22.27
CA ALA A 59 11.43 5.88 22.23
C ALA A 59 11.99 5.73 20.80
N ILE A 60 11.12 5.73 19.79
CA ILE A 60 11.50 5.66 18.37
C ILE A 60 12.25 6.92 17.91
N ASN A 61 11.90 8.09 18.44
CA ASN A 61 12.47 9.36 18.02
C ASN A 61 14.00 9.37 18.13
N LYS A 62 14.64 10.21 17.33
CA LYS A 62 16.08 10.41 17.37
C LYS A 62 16.53 10.97 18.72
N LYS A 63 17.79 10.72 19.08
CA LYS A 63 18.37 11.11 20.38
C LYS A 63 18.47 12.63 20.57
N ASP A 64 18.68 13.37 19.49
CA ASP A 64 18.73 14.84 19.46
C ASP A 64 17.42 15.50 19.93
N ILE A 65 16.28 14.87 19.68
CA ILE A 65 14.96 15.35 20.12
C ILE A 65 14.44 14.60 21.37
N GLY A 66 15.34 14.00 22.16
CA GLY A 66 15.02 13.36 23.43
C GLY A 66 14.44 11.94 23.32
N GLY A 67 14.60 11.28 22.16
CA GLY A 67 14.24 9.88 21.99
C GLY A 67 15.40 8.90 22.24
N LEU A 68 15.15 7.60 22.03
CA LEU A 68 16.15 6.54 22.20
C LEU A 68 16.64 5.96 20.87
N ASN A 69 16.13 6.47 19.74
CA ASN A 69 16.43 6.01 18.38
C ASN A 69 16.17 4.51 18.18
N VAL A 70 15.18 3.99 18.90
CA VAL A 70 14.78 2.58 18.85
C VAL A 70 14.09 2.30 17.51
N PRO A 71 14.34 1.14 16.88
CA PRO A 71 13.76 0.86 15.58
C PRO A 71 12.23 0.71 15.62
N ASP A 72 11.57 1.38 14.67
CA ASP A 72 10.15 1.20 14.41
C ASP A 72 9.93 0.12 13.34
N ILE A 73 9.54 -1.07 13.78
CA ILE A 73 9.26 -2.19 12.89
C ILE A 73 8.07 -1.91 11.97
N ARG A 74 7.04 -1.19 12.44
CA ARG A 74 5.83 -0.92 11.64
C ARG A 74 6.16 -0.03 10.46
N SER A 75 6.84 1.08 10.72
CA SER A 75 7.28 1.99 9.66
C SER A 75 8.18 1.29 8.63
N ARG A 76 8.98 0.31 9.07
CA ARG A 76 9.84 -0.48 8.17
C ARG A 76 9.06 -1.46 7.30
N LEU A 77 8.06 -2.14 7.87
CA LEU A 77 7.17 -3.02 7.10
C LEU A 77 6.39 -2.23 6.06
N GLU A 78 5.83 -1.09 6.44
CA GLU A 78 5.12 -0.22 5.50
C GLU A 78 6.06 0.31 4.40
N ALA A 79 7.33 0.61 4.71
CA ALA A 79 8.31 0.98 3.69
C ALA A 79 8.65 -0.15 2.71
N ILE A 80 8.61 -1.41 3.16
CA ILE A 80 8.76 -2.58 2.26
C ILE A 80 7.58 -2.63 1.30
N GLU A 81 6.35 -2.48 1.80
CA GLU A 81 5.16 -2.43 0.95
C GLU A 81 5.22 -1.28 -0.07
N LEU A 82 5.67 -0.08 0.35
CA LEU A 82 5.89 1.04 -0.57
C LEU A 82 6.93 0.72 -1.67
N THR A 83 7.95 -0.08 -1.34
CA THR A 83 8.93 -0.55 -2.34
C THR A 83 8.29 -1.51 -3.34
N TRP A 84 7.43 -2.41 -2.88
CA TRP A 84 6.65 -3.29 -3.76
C TRP A 84 5.66 -2.52 -4.63
N ILE A 85 4.96 -1.52 -4.07
CA ILE A 85 4.05 -0.64 -4.81
C ILE A 85 4.81 0.13 -5.89
N LYS A 86 5.99 0.67 -5.57
CA LYS A 86 6.85 1.35 -6.57
C LYS A 86 7.17 0.42 -7.74
N ARG A 87 7.54 -0.83 -7.46
CA ARG A 87 7.84 -1.84 -8.49
C ARG A 87 6.60 -2.23 -9.29
N TRP A 88 5.44 -2.36 -8.63
CA TRP A 88 4.17 -2.64 -9.28
C TRP A 88 3.79 -1.53 -10.28
N LEU A 89 3.99 -0.27 -9.89
CA LEU A 89 3.63 0.91 -10.67
C LEU A 89 4.75 1.38 -11.62
N ALA A 90 5.83 0.61 -11.75
CA ALA A 90 6.96 0.98 -12.60
C ALA A 90 6.56 1.08 -14.09
N PRO A 91 7.31 1.86 -14.89
CA PRO A 91 7.19 1.88 -16.35
C PRO A 91 7.33 0.49 -16.96
N LYS A 92 6.77 0.27 -18.15
CA LYS A 92 6.68 -1.05 -18.78
C LYS A 92 8.04 -1.75 -18.91
N GLU A 93 9.09 -0.99 -19.10
CA GLU A 93 10.47 -1.45 -19.29
C GLU A 93 11.06 -2.04 -18.00
N GLU A 94 10.64 -1.54 -16.84
CA GLU A 94 11.11 -1.97 -15.51
C GLU A 94 10.06 -2.79 -14.74
N ARG A 95 8.86 -2.94 -15.31
CA ARG A 95 7.71 -3.53 -14.62
C ARG A 95 7.89 -5.05 -14.52
N PRO A 96 7.91 -5.61 -13.30
CA PRO A 96 8.14 -7.04 -13.12
C PRO A 96 6.92 -7.87 -13.54
N ALA A 97 7.13 -9.12 -13.98
CA ALA A 97 6.05 -9.99 -14.47
C ALA A 97 4.88 -10.17 -13.50
N TRP A 98 5.16 -10.26 -12.19
CA TRP A 98 4.12 -10.42 -11.16
C TRP A 98 3.15 -9.23 -11.08
N ALA A 99 3.57 -8.02 -11.52
CA ALA A 99 2.73 -6.83 -11.54
C ALA A 99 1.50 -7.02 -12.43
N TYR A 100 1.68 -7.66 -13.59
CA TYR A 100 0.59 -7.94 -14.53
C TYR A 100 -0.39 -9.01 -14.01
N VAL A 101 0.13 -9.98 -13.25
CA VAL A 101 -0.69 -10.97 -12.55
C VAL A 101 -1.51 -10.27 -11.47
N LEU A 102 -0.89 -9.38 -10.70
CA LEU A 102 -1.59 -8.58 -9.69
C LEU A 102 -2.69 -7.72 -10.32
N ASP A 103 -2.41 -7.02 -11.43
CA ASP A 103 -3.42 -6.25 -12.15
C ASP A 103 -4.63 -7.12 -12.54
N SER A 104 -4.36 -8.33 -13.04
CA SER A 104 -5.41 -9.30 -13.41
C SER A 104 -6.24 -9.74 -12.20
N ILE A 105 -5.61 -10.00 -11.05
CA ILE A 105 -6.30 -10.33 -9.80
C ILE A 105 -7.19 -9.16 -9.36
N LEU A 106 -6.68 -7.93 -9.39
CA LEU A 106 -7.44 -6.74 -8.98
C LEU A 106 -8.61 -6.47 -9.93
N PHE A 107 -8.40 -6.59 -11.25
CA PHE A 107 -9.46 -6.39 -12.24
C PHE A 107 -10.59 -7.43 -12.11
N ALA A 108 -10.26 -8.66 -11.71
CA ALA A 108 -11.25 -9.70 -11.43
C ALA A 108 -12.03 -9.45 -10.13
N ASN A 109 -11.48 -8.65 -9.22
CA ASN A 109 -12.05 -8.38 -7.90
C ASN A 109 -12.46 -6.91 -7.71
N VAL A 110 -12.82 -6.19 -8.77
CA VAL A 110 -13.38 -4.83 -8.65
C VAL A 110 -14.77 -4.90 -8.03
N ARG A 111 -15.14 -3.90 -7.23
CA ARG A 111 -16.50 -3.77 -6.69
C ARG A 111 -17.56 -3.85 -7.80
N PRO A 112 -18.73 -4.44 -7.53
CA PRO A 112 -19.76 -4.67 -8.54
C PRO A 112 -20.50 -3.40 -8.98
N SER A 113 -20.34 -2.29 -8.27
CA SER A 113 -20.98 -1.00 -8.60
C SER A 113 -19.93 0.11 -8.65
N PRO A 114 -19.81 0.86 -9.77
CA PRO A 114 -20.51 0.62 -11.04
C PRO A 114 -20.15 -0.74 -11.66
N LYS A 115 -21.04 -1.32 -12.48
CA LYS A 115 -20.69 -2.52 -13.27
C LYS A 115 -19.73 -2.08 -14.37
N LEU A 116 -18.54 -2.67 -14.38
CA LEU A 116 -17.44 -2.28 -15.26
C LEU A 116 -17.03 -3.43 -16.16
N ASP A 117 -16.97 -3.12 -17.45
CA ASP A 117 -16.41 -4.00 -18.47
C ASP A 117 -14.91 -4.15 -18.26
N ARG A 118 -14.35 -5.32 -18.60
CA ARG A 118 -12.92 -5.61 -18.36
C ARG A 118 -12.00 -4.62 -19.07
N GLN A 119 -12.38 -4.17 -20.26
CA GLN A 119 -11.61 -3.23 -21.08
C GLN A 119 -11.56 -1.81 -20.49
N THR A 120 -12.53 -1.45 -19.62
CA THR A 120 -12.56 -0.14 -18.95
C THR A 120 -11.58 -0.06 -17.77
N LYS A 121 -11.06 -1.20 -17.31
CA LYS A 121 -10.13 -1.29 -16.17
C LYS A 121 -8.71 -1.18 -16.68
N ILE A 122 -8.08 -0.01 -16.47
CA ILE A 122 -6.76 0.31 -17.01
C ILE A 122 -5.71 0.26 -15.91
N SER A 123 -5.91 1.00 -14.81
CA SER A 123 -4.92 1.08 -13.75
C SER A 123 -5.56 1.54 -12.44
N TRP A 124 -5.05 0.98 -11.34
CA TRP A 124 -5.52 1.29 -9.99
C TRP A 124 -5.22 2.74 -9.58
N ILE A 125 -4.08 3.31 -9.96
CA ILE A 125 -3.69 4.69 -9.58
C ILE A 125 -4.35 5.77 -10.44
N PHE A 126 -4.73 5.43 -11.68
CA PHE A 126 -5.29 6.39 -12.64
C PHE A 126 -6.82 6.38 -12.64
N GLN A 127 -7.48 5.55 -11.83
CA GLN A 127 -8.94 5.42 -11.83
C GLN A 127 -9.52 5.36 -10.42
N THR A 128 -10.81 5.67 -10.31
CA THR A 128 -11.52 5.78 -9.02
C THR A 128 -12.18 4.48 -8.53
N TRP A 129 -12.11 3.40 -9.30
CA TRP A 129 -12.66 2.13 -8.85
C TRP A 129 -11.83 1.55 -7.70
N HIS A 130 -12.48 0.70 -6.91
CA HIS A 130 -11.84 0.04 -5.78
C HIS A 130 -12.08 -1.46 -5.84
N GLU A 131 -11.10 -2.20 -5.33
CA GLU A 131 -11.23 -3.62 -5.10
C GLU A 131 -12.33 -3.93 -4.07
N ALA A 132 -12.95 -5.09 -4.25
CA ALA A 132 -13.89 -5.65 -3.30
C ALA A 132 -13.17 -5.87 -1.98
N LYS A 133 -13.82 -5.45 -0.89
CA LYS A 133 -13.36 -5.69 0.47
C LYS A 133 -14.37 -6.62 1.15
N GLY A 134 -13.89 -7.71 1.74
CA GLY A 134 -14.73 -8.65 2.49
C GLY A 134 -14.37 -10.12 2.26
N PRO A 135 -15.07 -11.05 2.94
CA PRO A 135 -14.75 -12.48 2.90
C PRO A 135 -14.86 -13.12 1.51
N GLN A 136 -15.67 -12.53 0.63
CA GLN A 136 -15.89 -12.99 -0.74
C GLN A 136 -14.87 -12.44 -1.74
N ALA A 137 -14.01 -11.51 -1.33
CA ALA A 137 -12.97 -10.97 -2.20
C ALA A 137 -11.85 -12.01 -2.37
N LYS A 138 -11.57 -12.39 -3.61
CA LYS A 138 -10.49 -13.33 -3.95
C LYS A 138 -9.16 -12.60 -4.10
N ILE A 139 -8.80 -11.82 -3.08
CA ILE A 139 -7.56 -11.05 -3.01
C ILE A 139 -6.79 -11.52 -1.78
N SER A 140 -5.50 -11.81 -1.92
CA SER A 140 -4.70 -12.27 -0.79
C SER A 140 -4.60 -11.18 0.29
N PRO A 141 -4.50 -11.56 1.58
CA PRO A 141 -4.34 -10.60 2.67
C PRO A 141 -3.12 -9.68 2.52
N GLN A 142 -2.04 -10.19 1.91
CA GLN A 142 -0.82 -9.40 1.63
C GLN A 142 -1.12 -8.27 0.63
N VAL A 143 -1.80 -8.56 -0.47
CA VAL A 143 -2.18 -7.53 -1.46
C VAL A 143 -3.14 -6.52 -0.84
N GLN A 144 -4.09 -6.97 -0.03
CA GLN A 144 -4.98 -6.06 0.69
C GLN A 144 -4.20 -5.12 1.61
N TYR A 145 -3.22 -5.64 2.35
CA TYR A 145 -2.34 -4.83 3.20
C TYR A 145 -1.51 -3.84 2.39
N MET A 146 -0.93 -4.27 1.27
CA MET A 146 -0.21 -3.38 0.35
C MET A 146 -1.11 -2.22 -0.13
N LEU A 147 -2.35 -2.49 -0.52
CA LEU A 147 -3.32 -1.46 -0.93
C LEU A 147 -3.80 -0.59 0.24
N GLU A 148 -3.83 -1.10 1.48
CA GLU A 148 -4.07 -0.30 2.68
C GLU A 148 -2.92 0.70 2.90
N VAL A 149 -1.67 0.25 2.79
CA VAL A 149 -0.48 1.09 2.92
C VAL A 149 -0.45 2.15 1.82
N ALA A 150 -0.72 1.77 0.56
CA ALA A 150 -0.80 2.72 -0.56
C ALA A 150 -1.78 3.87 -0.26
N ARG A 151 -2.96 3.56 0.28
CA ARG A 151 -3.96 4.56 0.66
C ARG A 151 -3.54 5.40 1.87
N LYS A 152 -2.96 4.76 2.89
CA LYS A 152 -2.45 5.46 4.09
C LYS A 152 -1.48 6.57 3.72
N TYR A 153 -0.62 6.32 2.74
CA TYR A 153 0.36 7.28 2.24
C TYR A 153 -0.12 8.11 1.05
N ASN A 154 -1.41 8.02 0.70
CA ASN A 154 -2.02 8.74 -0.43
C ASN A 154 -1.24 8.56 -1.74
N ILE A 155 -0.79 7.33 -2.02
CA ILE A 155 -0.12 6.99 -3.27
C ILE A 155 -1.12 7.14 -4.41
N THR A 156 -0.97 8.22 -5.16
CA THR A 156 -1.81 8.60 -6.29
C THR A 156 -0.99 9.43 -7.26
N VAL A 157 -1.56 9.68 -8.43
CA VAL A 157 -0.94 10.54 -9.44
C VAL A 157 -1.17 11.98 -9.04
N GLN A 158 -0.10 12.68 -8.68
CA GLN A 158 -0.14 14.09 -8.31
C GLN A 158 0.79 14.88 -9.22
N ALA A 159 0.27 15.95 -9.81
CA ALA A 159 1.06 16.96 -10.49
C ALA A 159 0.39 18.32 -10.28
N PRO A 160 1.15 19.40 -10.02
CA PRO A 160 0.59 20.75 -9.96
C PRO A 160 -0.13 21.14 -11.26
N LYS A 161 0.40 20.68 -12.40
CA LYS A 161 -0.19 20.85 -13.73
C LYS A 161 0.24 19.69 -14.62
N PHE A 162 -0.72 19.04 -15.28
CA PHE A 162 -0.43 18.07 -16.34
C PHE A 162 -0.27 18.76 -17.70
N SER A 163 0.66 18.27 -18.53
CA SER A 163 0.76 18.66 -19.93
C SER A 163 -0.49 18.22 -20.71
N LEU A 164 -0.77 18.87 -21.85
CA LEU A 164 -1.89 18.48 -22.70
C LEU A 164 -1.76 17.02 -23.15
N GLU A 165 -0.58 16.63 -23.62
CA GLU A 165 -0.26 15.24 -23.99
C GLU A 165 -0.53 14.24 -22.86
N THR A 166 -0.22 14.61 -21.61
CA THR A 166 -0.50 13.72 -20.47
C THR A 166 -1.99 13.61 -20.19
N LYS A 167 -2.74 14.72 -20.30
CA LYS A 167 -4.20 14.71 -20.12
C LYS A 167 -4.89 13.85 -21.17
N GLU A 168 -4.44 13.93 -22.43
CA GLU A 168 -4.99 13.14 -23.55
C GLU A 168 -4.73 11.63 -23.40
N ARG A 169 -3.79 11.23 -22.54
CA ARG A 169 -3.51 9.82 -22.20
C ARG A 169 -4.23 9.34 -20.94
N MET A 170 -4.87 10.24 -20.19
CA MET A 170 -5.59 9.86 -18.96
C MET A 170 -6.88 9.11 -19.30
N PRO A 171 -7.28 8.12 -18.48
CA PRO A 171 -8.51 7.38 -18.69
C PRO A 171 -9.72 8.29 -18.55
N ILE A 172 -10.58 8.37 -19.57
CA ILE A 172 -11.83 9.16 -19.49
C ILE A 172 -12.85 8.48 -18.55
N TRP A 173 -12.85 7.15 -18.53
CA TRP A 173 -13.74 6.36 -17.69
C TRP A 173 -13.14 6.17 -16.31
N LEU A 174 -13.95 6.43 -15.28
CA LEU A 174 -13.53 6.37 -13.88
C LEU A 174 -12.37 7.33 -13.58
N HIS A 175 -12.34 8.46 -14.30
CA HIS A 175 -11.32 9.48 -14.14
C HIS A 175 -11.29 10.02 -12.68
N PRO A 176 -10.12 10.17 -12.05
CA PRO A 176 -9.96 10.63 -10.66
C PRO A 176 -10.65 11.95 -10.33
N LEU A 177 -10.74 12.85 -11.31
CA LEU A 177 -11.35 14.18 -11.18
C LEU A 177 -12.77 14.27 -11.78
N GLY A 178 -13.33 13.16 -12.27
CA GLY A 178 -14.63 13.14 -12.95
C GLY A 178 -15.79 12.64 -12.08
N ILE A 179 -17.03 12.90 -12.51
CA ILE A 179 -18.30 12.42 -11.89
C ILE A 179 -18.52 10.90 -12.14
N THR A 180 -17.48 10.18 -12.52
CA THR A 180 -17.55 8.88 -13.21
C THR A 180 -17.77 7.68 -12.28
N ASN A 181 -17.94 7.90 -10.97
CA ASN A 181 -18.36 6.85 -10.03
C ASN A 181 -19.88 6.57 -10.06
N ASN A 182 -20.65 7.35 -10.83
CA ASN A 182 -22.08 7.13 -10.93
C ASN A 182 -22.42 6.00 -11.93
N ASN A 183 -22.93 4.89 -11.41
CA ASN A 183 -23.37 3.74 -12.21
C ASN A 183 -24.37 4.11 -13.31
N TYR A 184 -25.25 5.09 -13.06
CA TYR A 184 -26.21 5.55 -14.05
C TYR A 184 -25.53 6.17 -15.28
N ILE A 185 -24.48 6.97 -15.08
CA ILE A 185 -23.77 7.64 -16.17
C ILE A 185 -22.94 6.63 -16.97
N VAL A 186 -22.17 5.79 -16.27
CA VAL A 186 -21.25 4.82 -16.89
C VAL A 186 -21.99 3.75 -17.70
N ASN A 187 -23.20 3.38 -17.28
CA ASN A 187 -23.99 2.32 -17.92
C ASN A 187 -25.09 2.80 -18.89
N LYS A 188 -25.15 4.10 -19.23
CA LYS A 188 -26.02 4.58 -20.31
C LYS A 188 -25.69 3.89 -21.64
N LYS A 189 -26.69 3.71 -22.51
CA LYS A 189 -26.50 3.10 -23.84
C LYS A 189 -25.41 3.81 -24.65
N ALA A 190 -25.41 5.15 -24.66
CA ALA A 190 -24.38 5.94 -25.33
C ALA A 190 -22.98 5.72 -24.73
N ALA A 191 -22.85 5.70 -23.40
CA ALA A 191 -21.57 5.45 -22.73
C ALA A 191 -21.04 4.02 -22.97
N LYS A 192 -21.93 3.02 -23.08
CA LYS A 192 -21.55 1.66 -23.48
C LYS A 192 -21.08 1.60 -24.92
N CYS A 193 -21.82 2.23 -25.85
CA CYS A 193 -21.45 2.31 -27.26
C CYS A 193 -20.07 2.96 -27.44
N LEU A 194 -19.82 4.10 -26.78
CA LEU A 194 -18.52 4.77 -26.82
C LEU A 194 -17.38 3.86 -26.32
N ARG A 195 -17.62 3.03 -25.31
CA ARG A 195 -16.60 2.13 -24.73
C ARG A 195 -16.35 0.88 -25.55
N ILE A 196 -17.42 0.23 -26.01
CA ILE A 196 -17.36 -1.13 -26.58
C ILE A 196 -17.23 -1.07 -28.10
N ASP A 197 -17.97 -0.16 -28.74
CA ASP A 197 -18.08 -0.10 -30.21
C ASP A 197 -17.13 0.94 -30.81
N HIS A 198 -16.88 2.05 -30.10
CA HIS A 198 -15.98 3.13 -30.55
C HIS A 198 -14.61 3.16 -29.86
N ASP A 199 -14.33 2.23 -28.95
CA ASP A 199 -13.06 2.11 -28.21
C ASP A 199 -12.53 3.41 -27.58
N VAL A 200 -13.44 4.31 -27.17
CA VAL A 200 -13.06 5.56 -26.49
C VAL A 200 -12.52 5.22 -25.11
N ARG A 201 -11.24 5.53 -24.84
CA ARG A 201 -10.57 5.18 -23.57
C ARG A 201 -9.95 6.35 -22.83
N THR A 202 -9.48 7.35 -23.56
CA THR A 202 -8.78 8.51 -23.00
C THR A 202 -9.50 9.80 -23.35
N ILE A 203 -9.06 10.91 -22.72
CA ILE A 203 -9.63 12.25 -22.91
C ILE A 203 -9.18 12.85 -24.23
#